data_AF-A0A966QQW8-F1
#
_entry.id   AF-A0A966QQW8-F1
#
_cell.length_a   1.000
_cell.length_b   1.000
_cell.length_c   1.000
_cell.angle_alpha   90.00
_cell.angle_beta   90.00
_cell.angle_gamma   90.00
#
_symmetry.space_group_name_H-M   'P 1'
#
loop_
_entity.id
_entity.type
_entity.pdbx_description
1 polymer ?
#
loop_
_entity_poly.entity_id
_entity_poly.type
_entity_poly.pdbx_seq_one_letter_code
_entity_poly.pdbx_strand_id
1 'polypeptide(L)' 'AQAEWVQHVNTIAGMTLYTSCSSWYLGANMYGKPRVFMPLPGFPAYVQRCTDVAQHHYQGFHVR' A
#
# COMPACT_ATOMS: atom_id res chain seq x y z
N ALA A 1 2.85 -7.17 10.82
CA ALA A 1 3.62 -6.37 9.83
C ALA A 1 3.00 -6.40 8.43
N GLN A 2 3.14 -7.46 7.62
CA GLN A 2 2.67 -7.44 6.21
C GLN A 2 1.15 -7.23 6.07
N ALA A 3 0.34 -8.02 6.77
CA ALA A 3 -1.12 -7.92 6.67
C ALA A 3 -1.64 -6.53 7.10
N GLU A 4 -1.05 -5.95 8.14
CA GLU A 4 -1.35 -4.60 8.62
C GLU A 4 -0.98 -3.54 7.57
N TRP A 5 0.14 -3.72 6.86
CA TRP A 5 0.52 -2.84 5.76
C TRP A 5 -0.47 -2.90 4.60
N VAL A 6 -0.90 -4.10 4.20
CA VAL A 6 -1.93 -4.29 3.16
C VAL A 6 -3.24 -3.62 3.57
N GLN A 7 -3.68 -3.83 4.82
CA GLN A 7 -4.88 -3.19 5.34
C GLN A 7 -4.75 -1.66 5.31
N HIS A 8 -3.61 -1.11 5.75
CA HIS A 8 -3.37 0.33 5.72
C HIS A 8 -3.49 0.91 4.31
N VAL A 9 -2.82 0.31 3.31
CA VAL A 9 -2.88 0.76 1.91
C VAL A 9 -4.31 0.71 1.39
N ASN A 10 -5.05 -0.37 1.65
CA ASN A 10 -6.45 -0.50 1.24
C ASN A 10 -7.35 0.55 1.90
N THR A 11 -7.14 0.86 3.19
CA THR A 11 -7.89 1.91 3.89
C THR A 11 -7.63 3.28 3.28
N ILE A 12 -6.36 3.64 3.02
CA ILE A 12 -6.03 4.93 2.39
C ILE A 12 -6.63 5.00 0.98
N ALA A 13 -6.47 3.95 0.17
CA ALA A 13 -7.03 3.90 -1.18
C ALA A 13 -8.56 4.01 -1.19
N GLY A 14 -9.24 3.37 -0.23
CA GLY A 14 -10.70 3.41 -0.08
C GLY A 14 -11.27 4.79 0.26
N MET A 15 -10.44 5.71 0.75
CA MET A 15 -10.83 7.12 0.98
C MET A 15 -10.67 8.00 -0.26
N THR A 16 -10.28 7.42 -1.41
CA THR A 16 -10.04 8.16 -2.66
C THR A 16 -10.96 7.67 -3.79
N LEU A 17 -11.00 8.43 -4.88
CA LEU A 17 -11.69 8.01 -6.11
C LEU A 17 -10.86 7.00 -6.95
N TYR A 18 -9.64 6.66 -6.57
CA TYR A 18 -8.79 5.79 -7.39
C TYR A 18 -9.33 4.36 -7.52
N THR A 19 -10.12 3.91 -6.55
CA THR A 19 -10.73 2.58 -6.55
C THR A 19 -12.00 2.49 -7.38
N SER A 20 -12.62 3.62 -7.73
CA SER A 20 -13.90 3.65 -8.45
C SER A 20 -13.75 3.60 -9.98
N CYS A 21 -12.56 3.89 -10.51
CA CYS A 21 -12.30 3.90 -11.95
C CYS A 21 -11.42 2.72 -12.39
N SER A 22 -11.80 2.04 -13.48
CA SER A 22 -10.97 1.01 -14.10
C SER A 22 -9.63 1.59 -14.57
N SER A 23 -8.54 1.12 -13.97
CA SER A 23 -7.19 1.53 -14.31
C SER A 23 -6.23 0.34 -14.27
N TRP A 24 -5.04 0.53 -14.85
CA TRP A 24 -3.94 -0.43 -14.72
C TRP A 24 -3.54 -0.63 -13.24
N TYR A 25 -3.65 0.40 -12.40
CA TYR A 25 -3.37 0.31 -10.96
C TYR A 25 -4.31 -0.62 -10.20
N LEU A 26 -5.53 -0.83 -10.72
CA LEU A 26 -6.47 -1.82 -10.20
C LEU A 26 -6.34 -3.19 -10.88
N GLY A 27 -5.41 -3.36 -11.82
CA GLY A 27 -5.31 -4.58 -12.63
C GLY A 27 -6.48 -4.79 -13.60
N ALA A 28 -7.29 -3.76 -13.86
CA ALA A 28 -8.47 -3.85 -14.72
C ALA A 28 -8.14 -4.06 -16.22
N ASN A 29 -6.86 -3.98 -16.58
CA ASN A 29 -6.36 -4.16 -17.95
C ASN A 29 -6.14 -5.63 -18.33
N MET A 30 -6.28 -6.59 -17.41
CA MET A 30 -6.13 -8.01 -17.70
C MET A 30 -7.33 -8.81 -17.18
N TYR A 31 -7.89 -9.65 -18.05
CA TYR A 31 -8.96 -10.57 -17.70
C TYR A 31 -8.48 -11.63 -16.71
N GLY A 32 -9.30 -11.94 -15.71
CA GLY A 32 -8.98 -12.92 -14.66
C GLY A 32 -8.05 -12.41 -13.56
N LYS A 33 -7.49 -11.19 -13.67
CA LYS A 33 -6.63 -10.63 -12.62
C LYS A 33 -7.48 -10.06 -11.47
N PRO A 34 -7.09 -10.29 -10.19
CA PRO A 34 -7.74 -9.67 -9.05
C PRO A 34 -7.73 -8.13 -9.15
N ARG A 35 -8.87 -7.50 -8.82
CA ARG A 35 -9.00 -6.04 -8.80
C ARG A 35 -8.60 -5.49 -7.43
N VAL A 36 -7.34 -5.11 -7.29
CA VAL A 36 -6.77 -4.56 -6.04
C VAL A 36 -5.96 -3.31 -6.38
N PHE A 37 -6.13 -2.24 -5.61
CA PHE A 37 -5.34 -1.02 -5.78
C PHE A 37 -3.92 -1.24 -5.24
N MET A 38 -2.94 -1.11 -6.12
CA MET A 38 -1.55 -1.45 -5.82
C MET A 38 -0.73 -0.31 -5.16
N PRO A 39 -0.90 0.97 -5.52
CA PRO A 39 -0.12 2.07 -4.93
C PRO A 39 -0.57 2.46 -3.52
N LEU A 40 0.33 3.07 -2.74
CA LEU A 40 -0.01 3.88 -1.56
C LEU A 40 -0.04 5.37 -1.96
N PRO A 41 -1.19 6.06 -1.85
CA PRO A 41 -1.24 7.51 -2.03
C PRO A 41 -0.51 8.25 -0.90
N GLY A 42 0.27 9.27 -1.25
CA GLY A 42 0.94 10.16 -0.28
C GLY A 42 2.40 9.79 0.00
N PHE A 43 3.32 10.52 -0.64
CA PHE A 43 4.75 10.25 -0.52
C PHE A 43 5.37 10.71 0.81
N PRO A 44 5.11 11.92 1.35
CA PRO A 44 5.76 12.37 2.58
C PRO A 44 5.48 11.46 3.79
N ALA A 45 4.23 11.04 3.98
CA ALA A 45 3.85 10.13 5.06
C ALA A 45 4.47 8.73 4.90
N TYR A 46 4.59 8.24 3.66
CA TYR A 46 5.31 7.01 3.36
C TYR A 46 6.79 7.10 3.76
N VAL A 47 7.47 8.18 3.37
CA VAL A 47 8.89 8.40 3.72
C VAL A 47 9.08 8.50 5.23
N GLN A 48 8.19 9.20 5.93
CA GLN A 48 8.25 9.28 7.39
C GLN A 48 8.16 7.88 8.01
N ARG A 49 7.20 7.07 7.58
CA ARG A 49 7.03 5.71 8.13
C ARG A 49 8.21 4.79 7.82
N CYS A 50 8.81 4.89 6.63
CA CYS A 50 10.05 4.17 6.32
C CYS A 50 11.21 4.61 7.22
N THR A 51 11.34 5.91 7.46
CA THR A 51 12.34 6.48 8.39
C THR A 51 12.14 5.94 9.80
N ASP A 52 10.90 5.96 10.29
CA ASP A 52 10.56 5.46 11.62
C ASP A 52 10.91 3.98 11.76
N VAL A 53 10.53 3.13 10.79
CA VAL A 53 10.86 1.70 10.79
C VAL A 53 12.38 1.48 10.84
N ALA A 54 13.15 2.25 10.06
CA ALA A 54 14.60 2.16 10.05
C ALA A 54 15.24 2.59 11.38
N GLN A 55 14.73 3.66 12.00
CA GLN A 55 15.17 4.14 13.32
C GLN A 55 14.84 3.16 14.44
N HIS A 56 13.73 2.42 14.32
CA HIS A 56 13.29 1.42 15.28
C HIS A 56 13.79 0.01 14.93
N HIS A 57 15.06 -0.10 14.52
CA HIS A 57 15.75 -1.36 14.25
C HIS A 57 15.00 -2.29 13.27
N TYR A 58 14.42 -1.71 12.20
CA TYR A 58 13.63 -2.43 11.21
C TYR A 58 12.43 -3.17 11.84
N GLN A 59 11.68 -2.47 12.70
CA GLN A 59 10.47 -3.01 13.33
C GLN A 59 9.54 -3.67 12.29
N GLY A 60 9.09 -4.89 12.61
CA GLY A 60 8.22 -5.68 11.74
C GLY A 60 8.96 -6.58 10.74
N PHE A 61 10.29 -6.56 10.73
CA PHE A 61 11.14 -7.48 9.98
C PHE A 61 11.83 -8.48 10.91
N HIS A 62 12.07 -9.69 10.40
CA HIS A 62 12.98 -10.64 11.03
C HIS A 62 14.39 -10.40 10.50
N VAL A 63 15.25 -9.82 11.33
CA VAL A 63 16.67 -9.59 11.01
C VAL A 63 17.47 -10.74 11.61
N ARG A 64 18.21 -11.46 10.76
CA ARG A 64 19.15 -12.52 11.15
C ARG A 64 20.57 -12.08 10.83
#